data_AF-A0A6L5H8B3-F1
#
_entry.id   AF-A0A6L5H8B3-F1
#
_cell.length_a   1.000
_cell.length_b   1.000
_cell.length_c   1.000
_cell.angle_alpha   90.00
_cell.angle_beta   90.00
_cell.angle_gamma   90.00
#
_symmetry.space_group_name_H-M   'P 1'
#
loop_
_entity.id
_entity.type
_entity.pdbx_description
1 polymer ?
#
loop_
_entity_poly.entity_id
_entity_poly.type
_entity_poly.pdbx_seq_one_letter_code
_entity_poly.pdbx_strand_id
1 'polypeptide(L)'
;MKTKVSGFLVVVLLALSGCGAESGPPEFKVLTSDAVVTNALPAIRKVCPGLDKYSAQFSNVRVEQQFRTAILFEVSNSSKIPDAYKAGGHTCFVEIDDEGKNIFIEKMACKSICQDQTTTADGQLKLSLAE
;
A
#
# COMPACT_ATOMS: atom_id res chain seq x y z
N MET A 1 44.12 34.59 52.94
CA MET A 1 42.77 35.22 53.03
C MET A 1 42.05 35.01 51.70
N LYS A 2 40.85 34.41 51.73
CA LYS A 2 39.82 34.31 50.66
C LYS A 2 40.03 33.34 49.46
N THR A 3 39.55 32.11 49.70
CA THR A 3 38.62 31.29 48.88
C THR A 3 38.46 31.53 47.38
N LYS A 4 38.42 30.44 46.61
CA LYS A 4 37.25 30.08 45.77
C LYS A 4 37.25 28.62 45.33
N VAL A 5 36.17 27.94 45.72
CA VAL A 5 35.75 26.59 45.31
C VAL A 5 35.36 26.65 43.83
N SER A 6 35.89 25.75 43.01
CA SER A 6 35.43 25.56 41.62
C SER A 6 34.80 24.18 41.52
N GLY A 7 33.46 24.18 41.48
CA GLY A 7 32.63 22.98 41.43
C GLY A 7 32.91 22.12 40.19
N PHE A 8 33.04 20.81 40.44
CA PHE A 8 33.00 19.79 39.40
C PHE A 8 31.56 19.69 38.87
N LEU A 9 31.38 20.11 37.62
CA LEU A 9 30.12 20.01 36.88
C LEU A 9 29.90 18.54 36.50
N VAL A 10 28.91 17.89 37.11
CA VAL A 10 28.45 16.55 36.73
C VAL A 10 27.65 16.69 35.43
N VAL A 11 28.22 16.24 34.32
CA VAL A 11 27.50 16.09 33.04
C VAL A 11 26.86 14.71 33.02
N VAL A 12 25.57 14.65 33.36
CA VAL A 12 24.73 13.46 33.14
C VAL A 12 24.38 13.41 31.66
N LEU A 13 25.02 12.51 30.91
CA LEU A 13 24.59 12.15 29.56
C LEU A 13 23.26 11.38 29.65
N LEU A 14 22.16 12.05 29.35
CA LEU A 14 20.90 11.41 29.02
C LEU A 14 21.03 10.76 27.64
N ALA A 15 21.24 9.45 27.61
CA ALA A 15 21.10 8.65 26.41
C ALA A 15 19.60 8.56 26.05
N LEU A 16 19.15 9.43 25.15
CA LEU A 16 17.88 9.28 24.46
C LEU A 16 18.02 8.08 23.51
N SER A 17 17.71 6.88 23.99
CA SER A 17 17.44 5.72 23.13
C SER A 17 16.10 5.95 22.42
N GLY A 18 16.13 6.78 21.38
CA GLY A 18 15.05 6.87 20.41
C GLY A 18 14.93 5.55 19.66
N CYS A 19 14.04 4.67 20.13
CA CYS A 19 13.50 3.58 19.33
C CYS A 19 12.55 4.21 18.31
N GLY A 20 13.12 4.75 17.23
CA GLY A 20 12.35 5.15 16.06
C GLY A 20 11.86 3.89 15.38
N ALA A 21 10.59 3.53 15.57
CA ALA A 21 9.93 2.62 14.64
C ALA A 21 10.00 3.29 13.26
N GLU A 22 10.74 2.68 12.33
CA GLU A 22 10.74 3.08 10.92
C GLU A 22 9.31 2.92 10.39
N SER A 23 8.50 3.97 10.54
CA SER A 23 7.18 4.08 9.93
C SER A 23 7.37 4.78 8.60
N GLY A 24 7.91 4.03 7.64
CA GLY A 24 7.81 4.42 6.24
C GLY A 24 6.35 4.65 5.84
N PRO A 25 6.11 5.35 4.71
CA PRO A 25 4.75 5.52 4.22
C PRO A 25 4.07 4.14 4.05
N PRO A 26 2.75 4.06 4.26
CA PRO A 26 2.02 2.82 4.08
C PRO A 26 2.24 2.28 2.67
N GLU A 27 2.52 0.98 2.57
CA GLU A 27 2.98 0.32 1.36
C GLU A 27 2.19 -0.96 1.14
N PHE A 28 1.61 -1.11 -0.05
CA PHE A 28 0.94 -2.33 -0.47
C PHE A 28 1.99 -3.40 -0.78
N LYS A 29 1.95 -4.50 -0.03
CA LYS A 29 2.89 -5.62 -0.13
C LYS A 29 2.18 -6.86 -0.62
N VAL A 30 2.81 -7.56 -1.57
CA VAL A 30 2.35 -8.86 -2.05
C VAL A 30 3.49 -9.85 -1.83
N LEU A 31 3.27 -10.84 -0.97
CA LEU A 31 4.24 -11.91 -0.74
C LEU A 31 4.07 -12.96 -1.85
N THR A 32 5.03 -13.04 -2.76
CA THR A 32 4.99 -13.97 -3.89
C THR A 32 6.39 -14.21 -4.46
N SER A 33 6.56 -15.32 -5.16
CA SER A 33 7.71 -15.60 -6.03
C SER A 33 7.36 -15.48 -7.52
N ASP A 34 6.15 -15.05 -7.86
CA ASP A 34 5.73 -14.78 -9.23
C ASP A 34 6.49 -13.58 -9.79
N ALA A 35 7.26 -13.80 -10.87
CA ALA A 35 8.11 -12.77 -11.45
C ALA A 35 7.31 -11.64 -12.11
N VAL A 36 6.14 -11.92 -12.70
CA VAL A 36 5.28 -10.90 -13.32
C VAL A 36 4.79 -9.94 -12.24
N VAL A 37 4.29 -10.47 -11.12
CA VAL A 37 3.85 -9.65 -9.99
C VAL A 37 5.01 -8.89 -9.36
N THR A 38 6.13 -9.57 -9.10
CA THR A 38 7.30 -8.95 -8.46
C THR A 38 7.82 -7.75 -9.26
N ASN A 39 7.90 -7.89 -10.58
CA ASN A 39 8.40 -6.85 -11.46
C ASN A 39 7.38 -5.71 -11.68
N ALA A 40 6.08 -6.03 -11.78
CA ALA A 40 5.03 -5.05 -12.05
C ALA A 40 4.61 -4.25 -10.82
N LEU A 41 4.72 -4.83 -9.60
CA LEU A 41 4.17 -4.25 -8.37
C LEU A 41 4.59 -2.78 -8.11
N PRO A 42 5.86 -2.36 -8.30
CA PRO A 42 6.23 -0.95 -8.14
C PRO A 42 5.44 -0.01 -9.05
N ALA A 43 5.28 -0.35 -10.32
CA ALA A 43 4.54 0.45 -11.28
C ALA A 43 3.03 0.41 -11.00
N ILE A 44 2.48 -0.75 -10.61
CA ILE A 44 1.07 -0.90 -10.20
C ILE A 44 0.74 0.07 -9.06
N ARG A 45 1.60 0.14 -8.04
CA ARG A 45 1.41 1.05 -6.89
C ARG A 45 1.45 2.52 -7.29
N LYS A 46 2.29 2.88 -8.28
CA LYS A 46 2.38 4.24 -8.83
C LYS A 46 1.09 4.65 -9.55
N VAL A 47 0.49 3.75 -10.33
CA VAL A 47 -0.74 4.05 -11.10
C VAL A 47 -2.04 3.82 -10.32
N CYS A 48 -1.98 3.05 -9.23
CA CYS A 48 -3.06 2.82 -8.28
C CYS A 48 -2.70 3.34 -6.88
N PRO A 49 -2.62 4.66 -6.66
CA PRO A 49 -2.15 5.24 -5.40
C PRO A 49 -2.97 4.82 -4.18
N GLY A 50 -4.24 4.46 -4.35
CA GLY A 50 -5.04 3.99 -3.22
C GLY A 50 -4.65 2.61 -2.69
N LEU A 51 -3.86 1.82 -3.44
CA LEU A 51 -3.30 0.56 -2.91
C LEU A 51 -2.39 0.83 -1.71
N ASP A 52 -1.49 1.79 -1.82
CA ASP A 52 -0.59 2.17 -0.72
C ASP A 52 -1.38 2.85 0.41
N LYS A 53 -2.24 3.81 0.06
CA LYS A 53 -3.06 4.56 1.02
C LYS A 53 -3.91 3.67 1.93
N TYR A 54 -4.50 2.62 1.36
CA TYR A 54 -5.42 1.73 2.07
C TYR A 54 -4.81 0.37 2.42
N SER A 55 -3.51 0.16 2.16
CA SER A 55 -2.77 -1.11 2.35
C SER A 55 -3.04 -1.81 3.68
N ALA A 56 -3.04 -1.08 4.79
CA ALA A 56 -3.27 -1.64 6.13
C ALA A 56 -4.70 -2.16 6.38
N GLN A 57 -5.62 -1.94 5.44
CA GLN A 57 -7.04 -2.33 5.52
C GLN A 57 -7.37 -3.52 4.63
N PHE A 58 -6.38 -4.01 3.88
CA PHE A 58 -6.53 -5.17 3.02
C PHE A 58 -6.13 -6.44 3.75
N SER A 59 -6.90 -7.51 3.54
CA SER A 59 -6.60 -8.85 4.06
C SER A 59 -6.49 -9.85 2.92
N ASN A 60 -5.94 -11.03 3.23
CA ASN A 60 -5.83 -12.15 2.28
C ASN A 60 -5.18 -11.76 0.94
N VAL A 61 -4.13 -10.92 1.01
CA VAL A 61 -3.38 -10.48 -0.17
C VAL A 61 -2.62 -11.66 -0.76
N ARG A 62 -2.91 -12.02 -2.01
CA ARG A 62 -2.34 -13.21 -2.65
C ARG A 62 -2.29 -13.07 -4.17
N VAL A 63 -1.55 -13.96 -4.81
CA VAL A 63 -1.49 -14.08 -6.26
C VAL A 63 -2.27 -15.32 -6.68
N GLU A 64 -3.14 -15.18 -7.68
CA GLU A 64 -3.79 -16.29 -8.35
C GLU A 64 -3.47 -16.27 -9.84
N GLN A 65 -3.32 -17.46 -10.42
CA GLN A 65 -3.17 -17.67 -11.86
C GLN A 65 -4.38 -18.46 -12.34
N GLN A 66 -5.32 -17.77 -13.00
CA GLN A 66 -6.46 -18.40 -13.65
C GLN A 66 -6.41 -18.09 -15.15
N PHE A 67 -7.17 -17.07 -15.60
CA PHE A 67 -7.11 -16.57 -16.97
C PHE A 67 -5.93 -15.63 -17.19
N ARG A 68 -5.59 -14.85 -16.17
CA ARG A 68 -4.43 -13.97 -16.08
C ARG A 68 -3.84 -14.06 -14.69
N THR A 69 -2.58 -13.65 -14.54
CA THR A 69 -1.99 -13.43 -13.22
C THR A 69 -2.70 -12.25 -12.55
N ALA A 70 -3.24 -12.47 -11.35
CA ALA A 70 -3.98 -11.45 -10.62
C ALA A 70 -3.49 -11.33 -9.17
N ILE A 71 -3.39 -10.09 -8.69
CA ILE A 71 -3.25 -9.81 -7.27
C ILE A 71 -4.65 -9.66 -6.68
N LEU A 72 -4.97 -10.47 -5.69
CA LEU A 72 -6.23 -10.42 -4.98
C LEU A 72 -6.02 -9.84 -3.59
N PHE A 73 -7.01 -9.09 -3.12
CA PHE A 73 -7.10 -8.66 -1.73
C PHE A 73 -8.56 -8.45 -1.32
N GLU A 74 -8.83 -8.63 -0.04
CA GLU A 74 -10.16 -8.48 0.55
C GLU A 74 -10.25 -7.20 1.35
N VAL A 75 -11.43 -6.58 1.31
CA VAL A 75 -11.76 -5.38 2.09
C VAL A 75 -12.84 -5.76 3.08
N SER A 76 -12.55 -5.67 4.38
CA SER A 76 -13.55 -5.92 5.43
C SER A 76 -14.70 -4.90 5.35
N ASN A 77 -15.91 -5.32 5.74
CA ASN A 77 -17.04 -4.41 5.96
C ASN A 77 -16.74 -3.31 7.00
N SER A 78 -15.78 -3.55 7.90
CA SER A 78 -15.33 -2.58 8.91
C SER A 78 -14.16 -1.70 8.46
N SER A 79 -13.80 -1.71 7.18
CA SER A 79 -12.73 -0.84 6.66
C SER A 79 -13.10 0.64 6.83
N LYS A 80 -12.08 1.48 6.97
CA LYS A 80 -12.15 2.95 6.93
C LYS A 80 -11.99 3.50 5.51
N ILE A 81 -12.11 2.66 4.47
CA ILE A 81 -12.16 3.11 3.07
C ILE A 81 -13.46 3.88 2.88
N PRO A 82 -13.48 5.01 2.15
CA PRO A 82 -14.68 5.82 1.99
C PRO A 82 -15.90 5.00 1.55
N ASP A 83 -17.02 5.12 2.28
CA ASP A 83 -18.26 4.39 1.99
C ASP A 83 -18.77 4.62 0.56
N ALA A 84 -18.49 5.79 0.00
CA ALA A 84 -18.81 6.14 -1.38
C ALA A 84 -18.15 5.20 -2.42
N TYR A 85 -17.04 4.55 -2.07
CA TYR A 85 -16.40 3.55 -2.94
C TYR A 85 -17.16 2.21 -2.93
N LYS A 86 -18.00 1.99 -1.91
CA LYS A 86 -18.77 0.74 -1.71
C LYS A 86 -17.86 -0.50 -1.74
N ALA A 87 -16.69 -0.42 -1.10
CA ALA A 87 -15.69 -1.48 -1.14
C ALA A 87 -15.77 -2.50 -0.01
N GLY A 88 -16.43 -2.16 1.10
CA GLY A 88 -16.60 -3.08 2.23
C GLY A 88 -17.25 -4.41 1.80
N GLY A 89 -16.65 -5.52 2.22
CA GLY A 89 -17.14 -6.87 1.93
C GLY A 89 -16.76 -7.40 0.54
N HIS A 90 -15.99 -6.66 -0.26
CA HIS A 90 -15.58 -7.09 -1.59
C HIS A 90 -14.16 -7.66 -1.62
N THR A 91 -13.98 -8.68 -2.47
CA THR A 91 -12.66 -9.09 -2.99
C THR A 91 -12.35 -8.33 -4.27
N CYS A 92 -11.18 -7.69 -4.29
CA CYS A 92 -10.64 -6.97 -5.41
C CYS A 92 -9.59 -7.78 -6.16
N PHE A 93 -9.55 -7.54 -7.47
CA PHE A 93 -8.69 -8.23 -8.43
C PHE A 93 -7.97 -7.15 -9.24
N VAL A 94 -6.65 -7.19 -9.20
CA VAL A 94 -5.78 -6.41 -10.09
C VAL A 94 -5.13 -7.41 -11.03
N GLU A 95 -5.72 -7.59 -12.21
CA GLU A 95 -5.23 -8.50 -13.22
C GLU A 95 -4.09 -7.85 -13.99
N ILE A 96 -3.03 -8.59 -14.26
CA ILE A 96 -1.86 -8.14 -15.01
C ILE A 96 -1.89 -8.84 -16.36
N ASP A 97 -1.62 -8.13 -17.46
CA ASP A 97 -1.42 -8.80 -18.74
C ASP A 97 -0.17 -9.69 -18.75
N ASP A 98 -0.10 -10.57 -19.74
CA ASP A 98 0.99 -11.54 -19.88
C ASP A 98 2.37 -10.86 -20.04
N GLU A 99 2.39 -9.61 -20.51
CA GLU A 99 3.62 -8.82 -20.68
C GLU A 99 4.02 -8.01 -19.44
N GLY A 100 3.18 -7.94 -18.40
CA GLY A 100 3.44 -7.10 -17.22
C GLY A 100 3.39 -5.59 -17.50
N LYS A 101 2.73 -5.16 -18.57
CA LYS A 101 2.69 -3.76 -19.05
C LYS A 101 1.36 -3.07 -18.80
N ASN A 102 0.29 -3.83 -18.55
CA ASN A 102 -1.02 -3.26 -18.26
C ASN A 102 -1.66 -3.99 -17.09
N ILE A 103 -2.49 -3.26 -16.34
CA ILE A 103 -3.43 -3.85 -15.41
C ILE A 103 -4.87 -3.63 -15.84
N PHE A 104 -5.72 -4.56 -15.40
CA PHE A 104 -7.17 -4.51 -15.59
C PHE A 104 -7.88 -4.65 -14.25
N ILE A 105 -8.91 -3.83 -14.05
CA ILE A 105 -9.76 -3.86 -12.86
C ILE A 105 -11.22 -3.72 -13.31
N GLU A 106 -12.01 -4.77 -13.08
CA GLU A 106 -13.42 -4.83 -13.49
C GLU A 106 -14.37 -4.16 -12.48
N LYS A 107 -14.25 -4.53 -11.20
CA LYS A 107 -15.20 -4.12 -10.17
C LYS A 107 -15.07 -2.63 -9.85
N MET A 108 -16.18 -1.89 -9.91
CA MET A 108 -16.27 -0.45 -9.59
C MET A 108 -15.59 -0.09 -8.26
N ALA A 109 -15.89 -0.84 -7.19
CA ALA A 109 -15.30 -0.58 -5.88
C ALA A 109 -13.77 -0.66 -5.87
N CYS A 110 -13.20 -1.58 -6.64
CA CYS A 110 -11.76 -1.80 -6.75
C CYS A 110 -11.10 -0.73 -7.63
N LYS A 111 -11.81 -0.24 -8.65
CA LYS A 111 -11.37 0.93 -9.44
C LYS A 111 -11.31 2.17 -8.56
N SER A 112 -12.35 2.39 -7.74
CA SER A 112 -12.39 3.51 -6.79
C SER A 112 -11.27 3.45 -5.75
N ILE A 113 -10.96 2.25 -5.24
CA ILE A 113 -9.77 2.05 -4.41
C ILE A 113 -8.50 2.39 -5.19
N CYS A 114 -8.26 1.76 -6.35
CA CYS A 114 -7.04 1.97 -7.14
C CYS A 114 -6.80 3.46 -7.40
N GLN A 115 -7.80 4.18 -7.90
CA GLN A 115 -7.69 5.58 -8.30
C GLN A 115 -7.85 6.57 -7.15
N ASP A 116 -8.23 6.12 -5.95
CA ASP A 116 -8.58 6.96 -4.80
C ASP A 116 -9.69 7.98 -5.14
N GLN A 117 -10.73 7.53 -5.86
CA GLN A 117 -11.78 8.38 -6.42
C GLN A 117 -13.17 7.75 -6.35
N THR A 118 -14.19 8.58 -6.09
CA THR A 118 -15.60 8.14 -6.02
C THR A 118 -16.23 7.90 -7.39
N THR A 119 -15.73 8.58 -8.42
CA THR A 119 -16.24 8.46 -9.79
C THR A 119 -15.16 7.79 -10.62
N THR A 120 -15.49 6.63 -11.21
CA THR A 120 -14.62 5.92 -12.13
C THR A 120 -15.38 5.68 -13.42
N ALA A 121 -14.67 5.55 -14.54
CA ALA A 121 -15.30 5.25 -15.82
C ALA A 121 -16.05 3.91 -15.76
N ASP A 122 -17.16 3.80 -16.49
CA ASP A 122 -17.87 2.53 -16.67
C ASP A 122 -17.00 1.49 -17.40
N GLY A 123 -17.34 0.21 -17.24
CA GLY A 123 -16.61 -0.90 -17.87
C GLY A 123 -15.27 -1.22 -17.23
N GLN A 124 -14.44 -2.00 -17.92
CA GLN A 124 -13.12 -2.41 -17.43
C GLN A 124 -12.17 -1.21 -17.38
N LEU A 125 -11.54 -0.96 -16.22
CA LEU A 125 -10.43 -0.02 -16.16
C LEU A 125 -9.16 -0.70 -16.68
N LYS A 126 -8.52 -0.11 -17.68
CA LYS A 126 -7.20 -0.49 -18.17
C LYS A 126 -6.21 0.63 -17.87
N LEU A 127 -5.13 0.31 -17.14
CA LEU A 127 -4.03 1.24 -16.89
C LEU A 127 -2.72 0.67 -17.45
N SER A 128 -1.94 1.53 -18.09
CA SER A 128 -0.59 1.18 -18.54
C SER A 128 0.41 1.39 -17.41
N LEU A 129 1.32 0.44 -17.24
CA LEU A 129 2.38 0.44 -16.23
C LEU A 129 3.69 1.07 -16.73
N ALA A 130 3.64 1.80 -17.85
CA ALA A 130 4.81 2.44 -18.45
C ALA A 130 5.64 3.21 -17.40
N GLU A 131 6.96 3.00 -17.47
CA GLU A 131 7.96 3.47 -16.49
C GLU A 131 7.94 4.99 -16.27
#